data_AF-A0A1G6W6Q6-F1
#
_entry.id   AF-A0A1G6W6Q6-F1
#
_cell.length_a   1.000
_cell.length_b   1.000
_cell.length_c   1.000
_cell.angle_alpha   90.00
_cell.angle_beta   90.00
_cell.angle_gamma   90.00
#
_symmetry.space_group_name_H-M   'P 1'
#
loop_
_entity.id
_entity.type
_entity.pdbx_description
1 polymer ?
#
loop_
_entity_poly.entity_id
_entity_poly.type
_entity_poly.pdbx_seq_one_letter_code
_entity_poly.pdbx_strand_id
1 'polypeptide(L)'
;MVDEAANKLFVVFQNEPVLYTYAWNDGEPQLESSKRIELPGFEENKGWEVGQIQMAQITDQSTEPFPARIQALEAVENGFLLSYSTRPLDEDNYTRYINKEATADGFKQIIAETRPKTVFLDSEANVFPVDFPPMHYESFQIIEDKIHWMKKPNPGEEAEEFTVYWGALKFD
;
A
#
# COMPACT_ATOMS: atom_id res chain seq x y z
N MET A 1 -31.51 12.42 3.22
CA MET A 1 -30.98 11.76 2.01
C MET A 1 -30.08 10.65 2.51
N VAL A 2 -30.28 9.44 2.03
CA VAL A 2 -29.37 8.32 2.34
C VAL A 2 -28.08 8.61 1.59
N ASP A 3 -26.95 8.56 2.29
CA ASP A 3 -25.64 8.67 1.65
C ASP A 3 -25.43 7.40 0.82
N GLU A 4 -25.48 7.53 -0.51
CA GLU A 4 -25.31 6.39 -1.42
C GLU A 4 -23.92 5.75 -1.31
N ALA A 5 -22.90 6.49 -0.83
CA ALA A 5 -21.58 5.93 -0.56
C ALA A 5 -21.57 5.03 0.68
N ALA A 6 -22.43 5.30 1.67
CA ALA A 6 -22.53 4.50 2.89
C ALA A 6 -23.04 3.06 2.64
N ASN A 7 -23.64 2.80 1.47
CA ASN A 7 -24.10 1.48 1.05
C ASN A 7 -23.21 0.85 -0.02
N LYS A 8 -21.93 1.22 -0.09
CA LYS A 8 -20.96 0.61 -1.02
C LYS A 8 -19.85 -0.09 -0.26
N LEU A 9 -19.41 -1.22 -0.80
CA LEU A 9 -18.22 -1.94 -0.36
C LEU A 9 -17.14 -1.79 -1.43
N PHE A 10 -16.01 -1.21 -1.03
CA PHE A 10 -14.82 -1.07 -1.87
C PHE A 10 -13.78 -2.11 -1.46
N VAL A 11 -13.25 -2.84 -2.44
CA VAL A 11 -12.30 -3.93 -2.23
C VAL A 11 -11.13 -3.80 -3.19
N VAL A 12 -9.91 -4.00 -2.67
CA VAL A 12 -8.69 -4.20 -3.44
C VAL A 12 -7.99 -5.43 -2.89
N PHE A 13 -7.55 -6.34 -3.75
CA PHE A 13 -6.81 -7.53 -3.32
C PHE A 13 -5.31 -7.23 -3.23
N GLN A 14 -4.61 -7.93 -2.34
CA GLN A 14 -3.20 -7.64 -2.04
C GLN A 14 -2.27 -7.71 -3.25
N ASN A 15 -2.53 -8.61 -4.20
CA ASN A 15 -1.67 -8.86 -5.36
C ASN A 15 -2.24 -8.33 -6.68
N GLU A 16 -3.34 -7.57 -6.64
CA GLU A 16 -4.05 -7.14 -7.84
C GLU A 16 -4.42 -5.66 -7.72
N PRO A 17 -3.94 -4.78 -8.62
CA PRO A 17 -4.21 -3.35 -8.55
C PRO A 17 -5.57 -3.04 -9.21
N VAL A 18 -6.65 -3.63 -8.69
CA VAL A 18 -8.01 -3.44 -9.18
C VAL A 18 -8.91 -3.02 -8.03
N LEU A 19 -9.61 -1.89 -8.20
CA LEU A 19 -10.68 -1.44 -7.31
C LEU A 19 -11.98 -2.10 -7.74
N TYR A 20 -12.54 -2.92 -6.86
CA TYR A 20 -13.88 -3.46 -7.01
C TYR A 20 -14.85 -2.65 -6.17
N THR A 21 -15.96 -2.25 -6.78
CA THR A 21 -17.06 -1.58 -6.09
C THR A 21 -18.27 -2.49 -6.09
N TYR A 22 -18.81 -2.75 -4.91
CA TYR A 22 -20.01 -3.54 -4.72
C TYR A 22 -21.12 -2.69 -4.11
N ALA A 23 -22.35 -2.87 -4.57
CA ALA A 23 -23.54 -2.44 -3.85
C ALA A 23 -23.68 -3.32 -2.61
N TRP A 24 -23.72 -2.70 -1.43
CA TRP A 24 -23.85 -3.40 -0.16
C TRP A 24 -25.33 -3.51 0.23
N ASN A 25 -25.93 -4.68 -0.03
CA ASN A 25 -27.35 -4.96 0.21
C ASN A 25 -27.53 -6.03 1.29
N ASP A 26 -27.41 -5.65 2.57
CA ASP A 26 -27.74 -6.50 3.73
C ASP A 26 -27.22 -7.95 3.67
N GLY A 27 -25.96 -8.12 3.26
CA GLY A 27 -25.24 -9.41 3.26
C GLY A 27 -25.12 -10.10 1.90
N GLU A 28 -25.73 -9.57 0.83
CA GLU A 28 -25.55 -10.04 -0.54
C GLU A 28 -24.94 -8.94 -1.42
N PRO A 29 -23.61 -8.72 -1.34
CA PRO A 29 -22.95 -7.70 -2.15
C PRO A 29 -23.01 -8.04 -3.64
N GLN A 30 -23.42 -7.07 -4.46
CA GLN A 30 -23.45 -7.21 -5.92
C GLN A 30 -22.37 -6.35 -6.56
N LEU A 31 -21.56 -6.93 -7.45
CA LEU A 31 -20.50 -6.20 -8.14
C LEU A 31 -21.11 -5.14 -9.07
N GLU A 32 -20.79 -3.87 -8.83
CA GLU A 32 -21.19 -2.74 -9.67
C GLU A 32 -20.10 -2.42 -10.70
N SER A 33 -18.83 -2.40 -10.28
CA SER A 33 -17.72 -2.03 -11.15
C SER A 33 -16.40 -2.66 -10.71
N SER A 34 -15.50 -2.81 -11.68
CA SER A 34 -14.10 -3.18 -11.47
C SER A 34 -13.22 -2.28 -12.33
N LYS A 35 -12.29 -1.54 -11.73
CA LYS A 35 -11.40 -0.63 -12.45
C LYS A 35 -9.95 -0.87 -12.05
N ARG A 36 -9.07 -0.99 -13.06
CA ARG A 36 -7.63 -1.08 -12.83
C ARG A 36 -7.10 0.25 -12.30
N ILE A 37 -6.24 0.16 -11.29
CA ILE A 37 -5.57 1.27 -10.62
C ILE A 37 -4.14 1.33 -11.16
N GLU A 38 -3.73 2.47 -11.69
CA GLU A 38 -2.37 2.63 -12.22
C GLU A 38 -1.40 3.03 -11.08
N LEU A 39 -0.86 2.02 -10.40
CA LEU A 39 0.10 2.20 -9.30
C LEU A 39 1.55 2.16 -9.82
N PRO A 40 2.32 3.25 -9.72
CA PRO A 40 3.69 3.29 -10.21
C PRO A 40 4.58 2.21 -9.60
N GLY A 41 5.18 1.37 -10.46
CA GLY A 41 6.09 0.28 -10.09
C GLY A 41 5.40 -0.94 -9.47
N PHE A 42 4.06 -0.98 -9.45
CA PHE A 42 3.33 -2.15 -9.01
C PHE A 42 3.24 -3.17 -10.14
N GLU A 43 3.72 -4.38 -9.91
CA GLU A 43 3.60 -5.50 -10.84
C GLU A 43 3.03 -6.69 -10.09
N GLU A 44 2.03 -7.34 -10.70
CA GLU A 44 1.42 -8.55 -10.15
C GLU A 44 2.49 -9.64 -9.96
N ASN A 45 2.43 -10.34 -8.82
CA ASN A 45 3.49 -11.26 -8.45
C ASN A 45 3.55 -12.48 -9.38
N LYS A 46 4.72 -12.76 -9.96
CA LYS A 46 4.96 -13.97 -10.77
C LYS A 46 4.86 -15.22 -9.87
N GLY A 47 4.19 -16.27 -10.36
CA GLY A 47 4.19 -17.60 -9.72
C GLY A 47 3.02 -17.91 -8.78
N TRP A 48 2.04 -17.02 -8.65
CA TRP A 48 0.80 -17.33 -7.91
C TRP A 48 -0.26 -17.83 -8.89
N GLU A 49 -0.62 -19.12 -8.81
CA GLU A 49 -1.71 -19.65 -9.63
C GLU A 49 -3.06 -19.04 -9.23
N VAL A 50 -3.91 -18.81 -10.23
CA VAL A 50 -5.30 -18.35 -10.02
C VAL A 50 -6.01 -19.32 -9.08
N GLY A 51 -6.46 -18.82 -7.92
CA GLY A 51 -7.18 -19.62 -6.92
C GLY A 51 -6.33 -20.12 -5.74
N GLN A 52 -5.03 -19.80 -5.67
CA GLN A 52 -4.26 -19.99 -4.44
C GLN A 52 -4.71 -19.01 -3.34
N ILE A 53 -5.74 -19.39 -2.58
CA ILE A 53 -6.07 -18.74 -1.30
C ILE A 53 -5.10 -19.30 -0.26
N GLN A 54 -3.90 -18.73 -0.16
CA GLN A 54 -3.06 -18.98 1.00
C GLN A 54 -3.57 -18.10 2.14
N MET A 55 -4.13 -18.73 3.19
CA MET A 55 -4.35 -18.05 4.46
C MET A 55 -2.99 -17.54 4.98
N ALA A 56 -2.78 -16.23 4.89
CA ALA A 56 -1.73 -15.49 5.60
C ALA A 56 -0.28 -16.01 5.45
N GLN A 57 0.12 -16.58 4.30
CA GLN A 57 1.55 -16.68 4.00
C GLN A 57 2.05 -15.34 3.44
N ILE A 58 2.57 -14.53 4.38
CA ILE A 58 2.98 -13.13 4.21
C ILE A 58 4.23 -12.98 3.33
N THR A 59 4.86 -14.04 2.81
CA THR A 59 5.91 -14.01 1.78
C THR A 59 6.41 -15.44 1.66
N ASP A 60 6.47 -16.00 0.46
CA ASP A 60 7.45 -17.05 0.23
C ASP A 60 8.77 -16.35 -0.05
N GLN A 61 9.56 -16.08 1.00
CA GLN A 61 10.86 -15.43 0.86
C GLN A 61 11.84 -16.22 -0.02
N SER A 62 11.55 -17.50 -0.28
CA SER A 62 12.37 -18.33 -1.17
C SER A 62 12.03 -18.12 -2.65
N THR A 63 10.76 -17.80 -2.95
CA THR A 63 10.28 -17.62 -4.34
C THR A 63 10.20 -16.15 -4.74
N GLU A 64 9.76 -15.27 -3.82
CA GLU A 64 9.62 -13.83 -4.07
C GLU A 64 9.91 -13.04 -2.77
N PRO A 65 11.17 -12.64 -2.52
CA PRO A 65 11.55 -11.93 -1.31
C PRO A 65 11.06 -10.48 -1.23
N PHE A 66 10.76 -9.83 -2.36
CA PHE A 66 10.29 -8.44 -2.41
C PHE A 66 9.02 -8.28 -3.24
N PRO A 67 7.89 -8.87 -2.80
CA PRO A 67 6.65 -8.82 -3.55
C PRO A 67 6.05 -7.40 -3.58
N ALA A 68 5.49 -7.02 -4.73
CA ALA A 68 4.60 -5.87 -4.80
C ALA A 68 3.27 -6.24 -4.12
N ARG A 69 2.77 -5.35 -3.25
CA ARG A 69 1.59 -5.65 -2.43
C ARG A 69 0.81 -4.41 -2.06
N ILE A 70 -0.51 -4.52 -2.13
CA ILE A 70 -1.43 -3.58 -1.49
C ILE A 70 -1.46 -3.93 0.00
N GLN A 71 -1.15 -2.95 0.83
CA GLN A 71 -0.97 -3.11 2.28
C GLN A 71 -2.16 -2.56 3.06
N ALA A 72 -2.75 -1.46 2.60
CA ALA A 72 -3.89 -0.83 3.25
C ALA A 72 -4.73 -0.05 2.23
N LEU A 73 -6.03 0.07 2.53
CA LEU A 73 -6.99 0.93 1.86
C LEU A 73 -7.83 1.62 2.94
N GLU A 74 -7.54 2.88 3.21
CA GLU A 74 -8.16 3.66 4.28
C GLU A 74 -9.11 4.71 3.68
N ALA A 75 -10.36 4.75 4.12
CA ALA A 75 -11.31 5.76 3.67
C ALA A 75 -10.93 7.14 4.23
N VAL A 76 -11.00 8.16 3.38
CA VAL A 76 -10.78 9.56 3.74
C VAL A 76 -11.80 10.44 3.01
N GLU A 77 -11.83 11.74 3.33
CA GLU A 77 -12.71 12.67 2.64
C GLU A 77 -12.47 12.61 1.11
N ASN A 78 -13.54 12.38 0.35
CA ASN A 78 -13.56 12.30 -1.12
C ASN A 78 -12.78 11.15 -1.77
N GLY A 79 -12.35 10.12 -1.02
CA GLY A 79 -11.66 8.97 -1.61
C GLY A 79 -11.01 8.04 -0.61
N PHE A 80 -9.84 7.50 -0.99
CA PHE A 80 -9.11 6.52 -0.20
C PHE A 80 -7.61 6.82 -0.21
N LEU A 81 -6.93 6.47 0.87
CA LEU A 81 -5.48 6.31 0.89
C LEU A 81 -5.13 4.84 0.68
N LEU A 82 -4.37 4.58 -0.37
CA LEU A 82 -3.91 3.24 -0.72
C LEU A 82 -2.39 3.17 -0.46
N SER A 83 -2.00 2.31 0.48
CA SER A 83 -0.59 2.01 0.78
C SER A 83 -0.16 0.73 0.07
N TYR A 84 0.99 0.75 -0.60
CA TYR A 84 1.50 -0.39 -1.33
C TYR A 84 3.04 -0.46 -1.36
N SER A 85 3.59 -1.67 -1.46
CA SER A 85 5.01 -1.89 -1.80
C SER A 85 5.16 -2.27 -3.27
N THR A 86 6.33 -1.99 -3.84
CA THR A 86 6.68 -2.36 -5.23
C THR A 86 7.76 -3.43 -5.25
N ARG A 87 7.91 -4.09 -6.40
CA ARG A 87 9.07 -4.92 -6.69
C ARG A 87 10.30 -4.03 -6.96
N PRO A 88 11.52 -4.54 -6.76
CA PRO A 88 12.73 -3.86 -7.23
C PRO A 88 12.66 -3.68 -8.74
N LEU A 89 13.01 -2.49 -9.22
CA LEU A 89 13.04 -2.16 -10.64
C LEU A 89 14.40 -2.51 -11.26
N ASP A 90 15.46 -2.55 -10.45
CA ASP A 90 16.79 -2.97 -10.86
C ASP A 90 16.90 -4.51 -10.86
N GLU A 91 16.65 -5.11 -12.02
CA GLU A 91 16.68 -6.56 -12.20
C GLU A 91 18.06 -7.19 -11.94
N ASP A 92 19.17 -6.49 -12.19
CA ASP A 92 20.53 -7.01 -11.96
C ASP A 92 20.80 -7.11 -10.46
N ASN A 93 20.56 -6.02 -9.72
CA ASN A 93 20.71 -6.03 -8.26
C ASN A 93 19.75 -7.03 -7.61
N TYR A 94 18.52 -7.15 -8.10
CA TYR A 94 17.55 -8.13 -7.62
C TYR A 94 18.02 -9.58 -7.86
N THR A 95 18.54 -9.88 -9.05
CA THR A 95 19.09 -11.20 -9.39
C THR A 95 20.29 -11.55 -8.50
N ARG A 96 21.20 -10.60 -8.28
CA ARG A 96 22.33 -10.77 -7.34
C ARG A 96 21.85 -11.02 -5.92
N TYR A 97 20.77 -10.38 -5.47
CA TYR A 97 20.20 -10.64 -4.16
C TYR A 97 19.69 -12.08 -4.03
N ILE A 98 18.91 -12.56 -5.01
CA ILE A 98 18.40 -13.94 -5.03
C ILE A 98 19.57 -14.94 -4.99
N ASN A 99 20.64 -14.67 -5.72
CA ASN A 99 21.84 -15.50 -5.76
C ASN A 99 22.75 -15.36 -4.52
N LYS A 100 22.41 -14.50 -3.55
CA LYS A 100 23.21 -14.18 -2.35
C LYS A 100 24.56 -13.50 -2.65
N GLU A 101 24.60 -12.74 -3.74
CA GLU A 101 25.76 -11.99 -4.25
C GLU A 101 25.58 -10.47 -4.17
N ALA A 102 24.48 -9.99 -3.56
CA ALA A 102 24.20 -8.57 -3.43
C ALA A 102 25.25 -7.85 -2.55
N THR A 103 25.68 -6.67 -3.01
CA THR A 103 26.51 -5.77 -2.21
C THR A 103 25.65 -5.05 -1.18
N ALA A 104 26.28 -4.47 -0.15
CA ALA A 104 25.57 -3.66 0.84
C ALA A 104 24.84 -2.47 0.19
N ASP A 105 25.40 -1.87 -0.86
CA ASP A 105 24.78 -0.75 -1.57
C ASP A 105 23.64 -1.22 -2.48
N GLY A 106 23.79 -2.36 -3.17
CA GLY A 106 22.71 -2.97 -3.95
C GLY A 106 21.52 -3.36 -3.06
N PHE A 107 21.78 -3.89 -1.87
CA PHE A 107 20.73 -4.18 -0.89
C PHE A 107 20.03 -2.90 -0.40
N LYS A 108 20.78 -1.82 -0.11
CA LYS A 108 20.17 -0.53 0.26
C LYS A 108 19.29 0.04 -0.85
N GLN A 109 19.70 -0.10 -2.11
CA GLN A 109 18.93 0.32 -3.26
C GLN A 109 17.61 -0.47 -3.36
N ILE A 110 17.67 -1.80 -3.28
CA ILE A 110 16.48 -2.67 -3.25
C ILE A 110 15.53 -2.25 -2.13
N ILE A 111 16.04 -2.01 -0.92
CA ILE A 111 15.22 -1.56 0.20
C ILE A 111 14.60 -0.19 -0.08
N ALA A 112 15.32 0.74 -0.72
CA ALA A 112 14.77 2.05 -1.07
C ALA A 112 13.64 1.94 -2.12
N GLU A 113 13.81 1.08 -3.12
CA GLU A 113 12.82 0.87 -4.19
C GLU A 113 11.54 0.17 -3.71
N THR A 114 11.68 -0.76 -2.76
CA THR A 114 10.59 -1.61 -2.24
C THR A 114 9.88 -1.03 -1.02
N ARG A 115 10.31 0.15 -0.54
CA ARG A 115 9.64 0.83 0.57
C ARG A 115 8.14 1.05 0.28
N PRO A 116 7.28 0.96 1.32
CA PRO A 116 5.89 1.34 1.19
C PRO A 116 5.73 2.76 0.63
N LYS A 117 4.78 2.91 -0.27
CA LYS A 117 4.34 4.16 -0.90
C LYS A 117 2.86 4.31 -0.60
N THR A 118 2.39 5.55 -0.49
CA THR A 118 0.96 5.84 -0.34
C THR A 118 0.51 6.81 -1.42
N VAL A 119 -0.66 6.52 -2.00
CA VAL A 119 -1.32 7.36 -2.98
C VAL A 119 -2.76 7.65 -2.55
N PHE A 120 -3.32 8.74 -3.05
CA PHE A 120 -4.73 9.03 -2.96
C PHE A 120 -5.45 8.44 -4.18
N LEU A 121 -6.57 7.78 -3.92
CA LEU A 121 -7.43 7.17 -4.91
C LEU A 121 -8.80 7.86 -4.82
N ASP A 122 -9.24 8.52 -5.88
CA ASP A 122 -10.58 9.10 -5.90
C ASP A 122 -11.65 8.01 -6.14
N SER A 123 -12.93 8.40 -6.07
CA SER A 123 -14.06 7.50 -6.34
C SER A 123 -14.10 6.93 -7.76
N GLU A 124 -13.36 7.54 -8.69
CA GLU A 124 -13.22 7.08 -10.06
C GLU A 124 -12.00 6.20 -10.25
N ALA A 125 -11.26 5.84 -9.20
CA ALA A 125 -10.01 5.08 -9.25
C ALA A 125 -8.86 5.79 -9.99
N ASN A 126 -8.86 7.12 -10.03
CA ASN A 126 -7.71 7.90 -10.47
C ASN A 126 -6.71 8.01 -9.31
N VAL A 127 -5.42 7.90 -9.64
CA VAL A 127 -4.33 7.84 -8.66
C VAL A 127 -3.61 9.18 -8.61
N PHE A 128 -3.48 9.73 -7.40
CA PHE A 128 -2.77 10.97 -7.13
C PHE A 128 -1.64 10.70 -6.14
N PRO A 129 -0.43 11.21 -6.39
CA PRO A 129 0.66 11.12 -5.43
C PRO A 129 0.30 11.90 -4.17
N VAL A 130 0.68 11.37 -3.01
CA VAL A 130 0.56 12.08 -1.73
C VAL A 130 1.96 12.37 -1.20
N ASP A 131 2.19 13.61 -0.79
CA ASP A 131 3.43 14.00 -0.12
C ASP A 131 3.24 13.94 1.40
N PHE A 132 3.68 12.83 2.00
CA PHE A 132 3.69 12.69 3.46
C PHE A 132 4.99 13.23 4.06
N PRO A 133 4.94 13.86 5.25
CA PRO A 133 6.15 14.15 6.00
C PRO A 133 6.89 12.83 6.35
N PRO A 134 8.21 12.87 6.61
CA PRO A 134 8.96 11.67 6.95
C PRO A 134 8.38 10.91 8.17
N MET A 135 7.92 9.68 7.96
CA MET A 135 7.28 8.87 9.00
C MET A 135 8.20 7.74 9.47
N HIS A 136 8.03 7.32 10.73
CA HIS A 136 8.61 6.08 11.21
C HIS A 136 7.86 4.91 10.55
N TYR A 137 8.60 3.97 9.96
CA TYR A 137 8.08 2.85 9.17
C TYR A 137 7.25 3.20 7.92
N GLU A 138 7.15 4.49 7.52
CA GLU A 138 6.29 4.92 6.41
C GLU A 138 4.81 4.51 6.60
N SER A 139 4.32 4.50 7.85
CA SER A 139 2.97 4.04 8.21
C SER A 139 2.16 5.11 8.96
N PHE A 140 0.84 5.06 8.82
CA PHE A 140 -0.11 5.95 9.49
C PHE A 140 -1.39 5.20 9.89
N GLN A 141 -2.25 5.86 10.65
CA GLN A 141 -3.62 5.44 10.93
C GLN A 141 -4.60 6.61 10.76
N ILE A 142 -5.83 6.32 10.35
CA ILE A 142 -6.91 7.32 10.34
C ILE A 142 -7.68 7.20 11.64
N ILE A 143 -7.73 8.29 12.41
CA ILE A 143 -8.47 8.39 13.68
C ILE A 143 -9.20 9.72 13.67
N GLU A 144 -10.53 9.69 13.81
CA GLU A 144 -11.38 10.89 13.80
C GLU A 144 -11.09 11.82 12.60
N ASP A 145 -11.08 11.24 11.39
CA ASP A 145 -10.82 11.92 10.12
C ASP A 145 -9.44 12.61 10.03
N LYS A 146 -8.51 12.24 10.90
CA LYS A 146 -7.14 12.75 10.91
C LYS A 146 -6.14 11.64 10.70
N ILE A 147 -5.12 11.94 9.90
CA ILE A 147 -3.99 11.06 9.69
C ILE A 147 -3.08 11.19 10.90
N HIS A 148 -2.85 10.08 11.60
CA HIS A 148 -1.94 9.98 12.72
C HIS A 148 -0.69 9.22 12.28
N TRP A 149 0.48 9.78 12.53
CA TRP A 149 1.75 9.13 12.21
C TRP A 149 2.78 9.40 13.28
N MET A 150 3.78 8.52 13.33
CA MET A 150 4.97 8.73 14.15
C MET A 150 6.04 9.41 13.30
N LYS A 151 6.68 10.44 13.85
CA LYS A 151 7.86 11.03 13.22
C LYS A 151 9.03 10.05 13.27
N LYS A 152 9.82 10.04 12.20
CA LYS A 152 11.07 9.28 12.15
C LYS A 152 12.06 9.76 13.23
N PRO A 153 12.60 8.87 14.09
CA PRO A 153 13.54 9.26 15.13
C PRO A 153 14.88 9.70 14.55
N ASN A 154 15.54 10.64 15.22
CA ASN A 154 16.90 11.06 14.89
C ASN A 154 17.89 9.99 15.37
N PRO A 155 18.84 9.54 14.53
CA PRO A 155 19.86 8.59 14.96
C PRO A 155 20.71 9.16 16.11
N GLY A 156 20.79 8.43 17.23
CA GLY A 156 21.65 8.80 18.37
C GLY A 156 20.97 9.66 19.45
N GLU A 157 19.72 10.04 19.26
CA GLU A 157 18.86 10.57 20.34
C GLU A 157 18.09 9.39 20.94
N GLU A 158 18.05 9.27 22.27
CA GLU A 158 17.07 8.36 22.90
C GLU A 158 15.68 8.81 22.45
N ALA A 159 14.88 7.87 21.95
CA ALA A 159 13.49 8.12 21.59
C ALA A 159 12.66 8.25 22.88
N GLU A 160 12.97 9.25 23.69
CA GLU A 160 12.10 9.66 24.78
C GLU A 160 10.86 10.29 24.13
N GLU A 161 9.73 9.62 24.33
CA GLU A 161 8.39 10.00 23.86
C GLU A 161 8.09 9.67 22.39
N PHE A 162 7.26 8.63 22.19
CA PHE A 162 6.58 8.37 20.91
C PHE A 162 5.66 9.56 20.61
N THR A 163 6.18 10.56 19.89
CA THR A 163 5.41 11.75 19.52
C THR A 163 4.56 11.40 18.30
N VAL A 164 3.26 11.34 18.51
CA VAL A 164 2.27 11.17 17.45
C VAL A 164 1.89 12.55 16.93
N TYR A 165 1.96 12.70 15.61
CA TYR A 165 1.52 13.91 14.90
C TYR A 165 0.20 13.63 14.19
N TRP A 166 -0.60 14.67 13.99
CA TRP A 166 -1.83 14.59 13.23
C TRP A 166 -2.02 15.77 12.27
N GLY A 167 -2.77 15.53 11.20
CA GLY A 167 -3.03 16.53 10.16
C GLY A 167 -4.14 16.10 9.20
N ALA A 168 -4.51 17.02 8.32
CA ALA A 168 -5.40 16.76 7.20
C ALA A 168 -4.58 16.39 5.96
N LEU A 169 -5.14 15.55 5.09
CA LEU A 169 -4.52 15.22 3.82
C LEU A 169 -4.41 16.47 2.95
N LYS A 170 -3.26 16.66 2.31
CA LYS A 170 -3.11 17.57 1.18
C LYS A 170 -2.80 16.73 -0.05
N PHE A 171 -3.59 16.92 -1.09
CA PHE A 171 -3.40 16.31 -2.39
C PHE A 171 -3.48 17.44 -3.42
N ASP A 172 -2.57 17.43 -4.40
CA ASP A 172 -2.50 18.40 -5.51
C ASP A 172 -3.29 17.90 -6.73
#